data_AF-A0A1G5IW19-F1
#
_entry.id   AF-A0A1G5IW19-F1
#
_cell.length_a   1.000
_cell.length_b   1.000
_cell.length_c   1.000
_cell.angle_alpha   90.00
_cell.angle_beta   90.00
_cell.angle_gamma   90.00
#
_symmetry.space_group_name_H-M   'P 1'
#
loop_
_entity.id
_entity.type
_entity.pdbx_description
1 polymer ?
#
loop_
_entity_poly.entity_id
_entity_poly.type
_entity_poly.pdbx_seq_one_letter_code
_entity_poly.pdbx_strand_id
1 'polypeptide(L)'
;MKLFKFFSGTAAALALVSGLAVAEPAAARDRGMSPGAAAAVGVLGGLAVGTIVGATVAQQPAYAAPAPVYVAPPPPPPARVYVEEPAPVVYRERPRRVYVERCSTERYREWVPGWGWEYRSRQVCH
;
A
#
# COMPACT_ATOMS: atom_id res chain seq x y z
N MET A 1 10.86 4.06 26.48
CA MET A 1 11.95 4.30 25.51
C MET A 1 13.29 3.79 26.09
N LYS A 2 13.61 2.49 25.98
CA LYS A 2 14.90 1.91 26.41
C LYS A 2 15.61 1.11 25.30
N LEU A 3 15.00 0.97 24.12
CA LEU A 3 15.51 0.15 23.00
C LEU A 3 16.59 0.83 22.13
N PHE A 4 16.76 2.16 22.21
CA PHE A 4 17.72 2.87 21.35
C PHE A 4 19.20 2.67 21.75
N LYS A 5 19.49 2.05 22.89
CA LYS A 5 20.87 1.84 23.34
C LYS A 5 21.58 0.66 22.66
N PHE A 6 20.86 -0.28 22.05
CA PHE A 6 21.46 -1.51 21.51
C PHE A 6 22.03 -1.36 20.09
N PHE A 7 21.43 -0.52 19.23
CA PHE A 7 21.91 -0.31 17.85
C PHE A 7 23.18 0.55 17.75
N SER A 8 23.49 1.34 18.78
CA SER A 8 24.72 2.15 18.83
C SER A 8 25.97 1.30 19.04
N GLY A 9 25.86 0.09 19.60
CA GLY A 9 27.00 -0.73 19.99
C GLY A 9 27.71 -1.40 18.81
N THR A 10 26.94 -1.91 17.84
CA THR A 10 27.47 -2.64 16.67
C THR A 10 28.17 -1.72 15.68
N ALA A 11 27.67 -0.50 15.46
CA ALA A 11 28.33 0.48 14.61
C ALA A 11 29.67 0.96 15.20
N ALA A 12 29.74 1.15 16.53
CA ALA A 12 30.98 1.51 17.21
C ALA A 12 32.04 0.40 17.15
N ALA A 13 31.61 -0.87 17.27
CA ALA A 13 32.52 -2.02 17.16
C ALA A 13 33.14 -2.13 15.75
N LEU A 14 32.35 -1.94 14.70
CA LEU A 14 32.84 -1.96 13.31
C LEU A 14 33.80 -0.80 13.01
N ALA A 15 33.52 0.41 13.51
CA ALA A 15 34.39 1.57 13.35
C ALA A 15 35.73 1.42 14.09
N LEU A 16 35.74 0.76 15.26
CA LEU A 16 36.98 0.46 15.99
C LEU A 16 37.88 -0.51 15.21
N VAL A 17 37.30 -1.56 14.60
CA VAL A 17 38.06 -2.55 13.84
C VAL A 17 38.64 -1.96 12.55
N SER A 18 37.89 -1.11 11.84
CA SER A 18 38.39 -0.44 10.63
C SER A 18 39.45 0.64 10.93
N GLY A 19 39.37 1.31 12.09
CA GLY A 19 40.40 2.27 12.52
C GLY A 19 41.75 1.63 12.84
N LEU A 20 41.77 0.39 13.31
CA LEU A 20 43.01 -0.34 13.64
C LEU A 20 43.78 -0.82 12.39
N ALA A 21 43.10 -1.03 11.26
CA ALA A 21 43.73 -1.48 10.02
C ALA A 21 44.51 -0.38 9.28
N VAL A 22 44.31 0.91 9.64
CA VAL A 22 45.00 2.07 9.07
C VAL A 22 46.06 2.63 10.04
N ALA A 23 46.34 1.94 11.16
CA ALA A 23 47.46 2.28 12.02
C ALA A 23 48.78 1.92 11.29
N GLU A 24 49.23 2.87 10.47
CA GLU A 24 50.50 2.88 9.78
C GLU A 24 51.65 2.50 10.74
N PRO A 25 52.72 1.86 10.25
CA PRO A 25 53.89 1.48 11.06
C PRO A 25 54.62 2.68 11.71
N ALA A 26 54.15 3.91 11.49
CA ALA A 26 54.72 5.15 11.98
C ALA A 26 54.71 5.28 13.52
N ALA A 27 53.69 4.76 14.22
CA ALA A 27 53.61 4.91 15.69
C ALA A 27 54.68 4.11 16.47
N ALA A 28 55.36 3.16 15.81
CA ALA A 28 56.49 2.42 16.37
C ALA A 28 57.80 3.22 16.36
N ARG A 29 57.99 4.07 15.33
CA ARG A 29 59.19 4.89 15.16
C ARG A 29 59.31 5.96 16.24
N ASP A 30 58.21 6.61 16.62
CA ASP A 30 58.23 7.70 17.62
C ASP A 30 58.52 7.22 19.05
N ARG A 31 58.32 5.92 19.34
CA ARG A 31 58.66 5.31 20.64
C ARG A 31 60.03 4.62 20.64
N GLY A 32 60.82 4.77 19.58
CA GLY A 32 62.14 4.15 19.45
C GLY A 32 62.12 2.62 19.32
N MET A 33 60.98 2.01 19.00
CA MET A 33 60.89 0.56 18.82
C MET A 33 61.39 0.15 17.43
N SER A 34 62.19 -0.92 17.39
CA SER A 34 62.58 -1.51 16.12
C SER A 34 61.34 -2.08 15.40
N PRO A 35 61.32 -2.10 14.05
CA PRO A 35 60.17 -2.61 13.31
C PRO A 35 59.77 -4.04 13.71
N GLY A 36 60.75 -4.89 14.01
CA GLY A 36 60.52 -6.25 14.49
C GLY A 36 59.88 -6.31 15.88
N ALA A 37 60.28 -5.42 16.80
CA ALA A 37 59.66 -5.33 18.13
C ALA A 37 58.20 -4.88 18.04
N ALA A 38 57.90 -3.90 17.17
CA ALA A 38 56.53 -3.45 16.95
C ALA A 38 55.66 -4.54 16.31
N ALA A 39 56.19 -5.29 15.33
CA ALA A 39 55.50 -6.42 14.74
C ALA A 39 55.23 -7.53 15.78
N ALA A 40 56.21 -7.84 16.63
CA ALA A 40 56.05 -8.83 17.70
C ALA A 40 54.96 -8.41 18.70
N VAL A 41 54.94 -7.14 19.12
CA VAL A 41 53.89 -6.61 20.01
C VAL A 41 52.52 -6.65 19.33
N GLY A 42 52.44 -6.33 18.04
CA GLY A 42 51.20 -6.42 17.27
C GLY A 42 50.66 -7.85 17.20
N VAL A 43 51.50 -8.83 16.90
CA VAL A 43 51.11 -10.25 16.83
C VAL A 43 50.70 -10.78 18.21
N LEU A 44 51.48 -10.48 19.26
CA LEU A 44 51.17 -10.92 20.62
C LEU A 44 49.88 -10.26 21.14
N GLY A 45 49.71 -8.96 20.91
CA GLY A 45 48.49 -8.24 21.29
C GLY A 45 47.26 -8.73 20.52
N GLY A 46 47.39 -8.94 19.21
CA GLY A 46 46.33 -9.47 18.36
C GLY A 46 45.92 -10.89 18.74
N LEU A 47 46.88 -11.76 19.05
CA LEU A 47 46.61 -13.12 19.51
C LEU A 47 45.96 -13.12 20.90
N ALA A 48 46.42 -12.28 21.83
CA ALA A 48 45.84 -12.17 23.16
C ALA A 48 44.37 -11.73 23.09
N VAL A 49 44.06 -10.68 22.33
CA VAL A 49 42.66 -10.22 22.15
C VAL A 49 41.85 -11.26 21.35
N GLY A 50 42.42 -11.82 20.28
CA GLY A 50 41.77 -12.80 19.42
C GLY A 50 41.40 -14.09 20.15
N THR A 51 42.24 -14.57 21.06
CA THR A 51 41.96 -15.78 21.87
C THR A 51 40.88 -15.54 22.91
N ILE A 52 40.82 -14.37 23.54
CA ILE A 52 39.74 -14.01 24.47
C ILE A 52 38.40 -13.98 23.74
N VAL A 53 38.32 -13.29 22.60
CA VAL A 53 37.08 -13.22 21.81
C VAL A 53 36.73 -14.59 21.22
N GLY A 54 37.71 -15.28 20.64
CA GLY A 54 37.54 -16.62 20.08
C GLY A 54 37.05 -17.64 21.10
N ALA A 55 37.56 -17.59 22.34
CA ALA A 55 37.10 -18.47 23.42
C ALA A 55 35.63 -18.23 23.75
N THR A 56 35.19 -16.97 23.81
CA THR A 56 33.77 -16.65 24.08
C THR A 56 32.84 -17.09 22.95
N VAL A 57 33.28 -17.02 21.69
CA VAL A 57 32.52 -17.52 20.54
C VAL A 57 32.51 -19.05 20.52
N ALA A 58 33.65 -19.70 20.82
CA ALA A 58 33.76 -21.16 20.86
C ALA A 58 32.92 -21.78 21.98
N GLN A 59 32.69 -21.05 23.07
CA GLN A 59 31.82 -21.47 24.17
C GLN A 59 30.33 -21.29 23.89
N GLN A 60 29.95 -20.81 22.69
CA GLN A 60 28.55 -20.73 22.32
C GLN A 60 27.96 -22.14 22.16
N PRO A 61 26.87 -22.47 22.87
CA PRO A 61 26.23 -23.77 22.70
C PRO A 61 25.71 -23.88 21.26
N ALA A 62 26.13 -24.93 20.57
CA ALA A 62 25.57 -25.28 19.27
C ALA A 62 24.11 -25.69 19.48
N TYR A 63 23.19 -24.77 19.19
CA TYR A 63 21.77 -25.09 19.18
C TYR A 63 21.49 -25.98 17.97
N ALA A 64 21.37 -27.29 18.21
CA ALA A 64 20.79 -28.19 17.23
C ALA A 64 19.31 -27.82 17.10
N ALA A 65 18.96 -27.13 16.01
CA ALA A 65 17.57 -26.89 15.69
C ALA A 65 16.89 -28.26 15.48
N PRO A 66 15.76 -28.54 16.16
CA PRO A 66 15.03 -29.78 15.91
C PRO A 66 14.65 -29.84 14.43
N ALA A 67 14.69 -31.06 13.86
CA ALA A 67 14.30 -31.26 12.47
C ALA A 67 12.90 -30.68 12.23
N PRO A 68 12.67 -29.96 11.12
CA PRO A 68 11.37 -29.38 10.86
C PRO A 68 10.32 -30.49 10.74
N VAL A 69 9.30 -30.44 11.59
CA VAL A 69 8.12 -31.30 11.47
C VAL A 69 7.21 -30.67 10.42
N TYR A 70 7.15 -31.29 9.25
CA TYR A 70 6.19 -30.90 8.22
C TYR A 70 4.81 -31.42 8.59
N VAL A 71 3.97 -30.54 9.10
CA VAL A 71 2.55 -30.82 9.27
C VAL A 71 1.86 -30.52 7.95
N ALA A 72 1.04 -31.47 7.47
CA ALA A 72 0.18 -31.23 6.32
C ALA A 72 -0.69 -29.99 6.61
N PRO A 73 -0.80 -29.03 5.66
CA PRO A 73 -1.70 -27.91 5.82
C PRO A 73 -3.12 -28.39 6.14
N PRO A 74 -3.86 -27.67 7.01
CA PRO A 74 -5.25 -28.02 7.29
C PRO A 74 -6.08 -27.99 5.99
N PRO A 75 -7.16 -28.79 5.91
CA PRO A 75 -8.01 -28.80 4.73
C PRO A 75 -8.54 -27.40 4.43
N PRO A 76 -8.73 -27.06 3.14
CA PRO A 76 -9.22 -25.75 2.76
C PRO A 76 -10.61 -25.50 3.38
N PRO A 77 -10.90 -24.26 3.78
CA PRO A 77 -12.21 -23.91 4.30
C PRO A 77 -13.29 -24.21 3.25
N PRO A 78 -14.52 -24.56 3.67
CA PRO A 78 -15.61 -24.80 2.73
C PRO A 78 -15.82 -23.56 1.85
N ALA A 79 -16.03 -23.80 0.55
CA ALA A 79 -16.32 -22.75 -0.40
C ALA A 79 -17.58 -21.99 0.05
N ARG A 80 -17.45 -20.67 0.18
CA ARG A 80 -18.61 -19.81 0.44
C ARG A 80 -19.44 -19.74 -0.84
N VAL A 81 -20.65 -20.27 -0.79
CA VAL A 81 -21.65 -20.04 -1.83
C VAL A 81 -22.29 -18.69 -1.54
N TYR A 82 -21.97 -17.70 -2.36
CA TYR A 82 -22.66 -16.41 -2.31
C TYR A 82 -24.01 -16.58 -3.01
N VAL A 83 -25.10 -16.32 -2.30
CA VAL A 83 -26.42 -16.18 -2.91
C VAL A 83 -26.52 -14.74 -3.41
N GLU A 84 -26.67 -14.56 -4.71
CA GLU A 84 -26.89 -13.24 -5.30
C GLU A 84 -28.31 -12.78 -4.95
N GLU A 85 -28.42 -11.69 -4.20
CA GLU A 85 -29.72 -11.09 -3.88
C GLU A 85 -30.31 -10.47 -5.16
N PRO A 86 -31.60 -10.68 -5.47
CA PRO A 86 -32.19 -10.13 -6.68
C PRO A 86 -32.12 -8.61 -6.68
N ALA A 87 -31.68 -8.04 -7.81
CA ALA A 87 -31.62 -6.60 -8.00
C ALA A 87 -33.00 -5.95 -7.79
N PRO A 88 -33.07 -4.75 -7.19
CA PRO A 88 -34.33 -4.07 -6.97
C PRO A 88 -34.99 -3.70 -8.30
N VAL A 89 -36.27 -4.03 -8.43
CA VAL A 89 -37.08 -3.66 -9.59
C VAL A 89 -37.42 -2.17 -9.51
N VAL A 90 -36.87 -1.37 -10.42
CA VAL A 90 -37.19 0.06 -10.54
C VAL A 90 -38.42 0.24 -11.43
N TYR A 91 -39.53 0.65 -10.84
CA TYR A 91 -40.73 1.02 -11.59
C TYR A 91 -40.59 2.46 -12.13
N ARG A 92 -40.77 2.64 -13.44
CA ARG A 92 -40.92 3.97 -14.04
C ARG A 92 -42.41 4.33 -14.08
N GLU A 93 -42.75 5.54 -13.65
CA GLU A 93 -44.13 6.02 -13.75
C GLU A 93 -44.53 6.13 -15.23
N ARG A 94 -45.72 5.63 -15.56
CA ARG A 94 -46.26 5.72 -16.92
C ARG A 94 -46.63 7.19 -17.20
N PRO A 95 -46.23 7.77 -18.35
CA PRO A 95 -46.62 9.12 -18.69
C PRO A 95 -48.15 9.25 -18.74
N ARG A 96 -48.68 10.30 -18.09
CA ARG A 96 -50.11 10.61 -18.12
C ARG A 96 -50.48 11.14 -19.50
N ARG A 97 -51.57 10.64 -20.08
CA ARG A 97 -52.13 11.19 -21.32
C ARG A 97 -52.88 12.48 -20.97
N VAL A 98 -52.47 13.58 -21.58
CA VAL A 98 -53.19 14.86 -21.52
C VAL A 98 -53.93 15.00 -22.84
N TYR A 99 -55.25 15.14 -22.77
CA TYR A 99 -56.08 15.45 -23.93
C TYR A 99 -56.14 16.97 -24.07
N VAL A 100 -55.75 17.47 -25.24
CA VAL A 100 -55.83 18.89 -25.57
C VAL A 100 -56.92 19.02 -26.63
N GLU A 101 -58.02 19.69 -26.27
CA GLU A 101 -59.06 20.02 -27.25
C GLU A 101 -58.48 20.92 -28.33
N ARG A 102 -58.73 20.58 -29.60
CA ARG A 102 -58.24 21.36 -30.73
C ARG A 102 -59.38 22.19 -31.28
N CYS A 103 -59.30 23.49 -31.06
CA CYS A 103 -60.25 24.45 -31.63
C CYS A 103 -59.75 25.01 -32.97
N SER A 104 -60.64 25.05 -33.95
CA SER A 104 -60.43 25.69 -35.26
C SER A 104 -61.51 26.74 -35.51
N THR A 105 -61.15 27.81 -36.24
CA THR A 105 -62.12 28.85 -36.61
C THR A 105 -62.64 28.57 -38.00
N GLU A 106 -63.92 28.21 -38.09
CA GLU A 106 -64.60 27.99 -39.36
C GLU A 106 -65.25 29.30 -39.83
N ARG A 107 -65.02 29.67 -41.09
CA ARG A 107 -65.69 30.80 -41.73
C ARG A 107 -66.76 30.28 -42.69
N TYR A 108 -67.97 30.79 -42.56
CA TYR A 108 -69.09 30.40 -43.40
C TYR A 108 -69.88 31.63 -43.86
N ARG A 109 -70.72 31.46 -44.88
CA ARG A 109 -71.65 32.50 -45.32
C ARG A 109 -73.06 32.12 -44.89
N GLU A 110 -73.80 33.10 -44.40
CA GLU A 110 -75.19 32.95 -44.01
C GLU A 110 -76.03 33.94 -44.79
N TRP A 111 -77.18 33.49 -45.33
CA TRP A 111 -78.09 34.40 -46.00
C TRP A 111 -78.95 35.11 -44.95
N VAL A 112 -78.78 36.43 -44.85
CA VAL A 112 -79.55 37.26 -43.92
C VAL A 112 -80.67 37.95 -44.71
N PRO A 113 -81.96 37.66 -44.41
CA PRO A 113 -83.08 38.28 -45.11
C PRO A 113 -82.99 39.82 -45.05
N GLY A 114 -83.05 40.47 -46.22
CA GLY A 114 -82.93 41.92 -46.36
C GLY A 114 -81.50 42.46 -46.52
N TRP A 115 -80.46 41.65 -46.28
CA TRP A 115 -79.05 42.09 -46.34
C TRP A 115 -78.20 41.27 -47.33
N GLY A 116 -78.60 40.02 -47.60
CA GLY A 116 -77.91 39.13 -48.54
C GLY A 116 -76.91 38.19 -47.86
N TRP A 117 -75.91 37.72 -48.58
CA TRP A 117 -74.88 36.82 -48.04
C TRP A 117 -73.92 37.58 -47.13
N GLU A 118 -73.86 37.19 -45.85
CA GLU A 118 -72.92 37.74 -44.88
C GLU A 118 -71.91 36.69 -44.42
N TYR A 119 -70.63 37.09 -44.31
CA TYR A 119 -69.58 36.21 -43.78
C TYR A 119 -69.58 36.23 -42.25
N ARG A 120 -69.65 35.05 -41.65
CA ARG A 120 -69.59 34.84 -40.20
C ARG A 120 -68.47 33.85 -39.87
N SER A 121 -68.00 33.90 -38.63
CA SER A 121 -67.00 32.97 -38.11
C SER A 121 -67.47 32.35 -36.81
N ARG A 122 -67.25 31.05 -36.66
CA ARG A 122 -67.49 30.32 -35.40
C ARG A 122 -66.26 29.51 -35.00
N GLN A 123 -66.06 29.32 -33.71
CA GLN A 123 -65.02 28.42 -33.20
C GLN A 123 -65.62 27.03 -33.02
N VAL A 124 -64.95 26.01 -33.54
CA VAL A 124 -65.34 24.59 -33.44
C VAL A 124 -64.19 23.83 -32.79
N CYS A 125 -64.46 23.18 -31.66
CA CYS A 125 -63.49 22.40 -30.91
C CYS A 125 -63.73 20.90 -31.08
N HIS A 126 -62.64 20.12 -31.14
CA HIS A 126 -62.60 18.67 -31.33
C HIS A 126 -61.80 17.98 -30.23
#